data_AF-A0A7E4VAW1-F1
#
_entry.id   AF-A0A7E4VAW1-F1
#
_cell.length_a   1.000
_cell.length_b   1.000
_cell.length_c   1.000
_cell.angle_alpha   90.00
_cell.angle_beta   90.00
_cell.angle_gamma   90.00
#
_symmetry.space_group_name_H-M   'P 1'
#
loop_
_entity.id
_entity.type
_entity.pdbx_description
1 polymer ?
#
loop_
_entity_poly.entity_id
_entity_poly.type
_entity_poly.pdbx_seq_one_letter_code
_entity_poly.pdbx_strand_id
1 'polypeptide(L)'
;MLHDLYGLLLLRNRSRKMRSSCSPSNANDCPIAKTDEDAQLSPAPLRLVSAETRFREAHAIQPALMTTSESDPFSLDMTIDAKNHLFPFCVVWTPLPLLSWLFPFIGHIGIASSRGIIRDFAGPYYVAENDMGFGWPSMYWRLDLTKVNGGPEGYDRAVREASDEYKQHNHNLFCDNCHSHVALALNNMAYNGKTNWNMVSVAIYMLINGRFVGVSGFLKQYLPVIVIIAVILSCVFILPRVGHL
;
A
#
# COMPACT_ATOMS: atom_id res chain seq x y z
N MET A 1 7.44 -19.13 -22.07
CA MET A 1 6.33 -18.51 -22.84
C MET A 1 5.41 -17.64 -22.00
N LEU A 2 4.59 -18.16 -21.06
CA LEU A 2 3.77 -17.29 -20.18
C LEU A 2 4.63 -16.38 -19.27
N HIS A 3 5.76 -16.90 -18.79
CA HIS A 3 6.72 -16.17 -17.96
C HIS A 3 7.34 -14.98 -18.71
N ASP A 4 7.70 -15.16 -19.99
CA ASP A 4 8.38 -14.13 -20.81
C ASP A 4 7.42 -13.02 -21.25
N LEU A 5 6.18 -13.37 -21.61
CA LEU A 5 5.17 -12.40 -22.01
C LEU A 5 4.75 -11.50 -20.83
N TYR A 6 4.77 -12.06 -19.62
CA TYR A 6 4.45 -11.35 -18.38
C TYR A 6 5.59 -10.44 -17.91
N GLY A 7 6.83 -10.94 -17.96
CA GLY A 7 8.02 -10.11 -17.76
C GLY A 7 8.07 -8.93 -18.74
N LEU A 8 7.71 -9.15 -20.01
CA LEU A 8 7.58 -8.09 -21.02
C LEU A 8 6.42 -7.12 -20.73
N LEU A 9 5.27 -7.59 -20.23
CA LEU A 9 4.15 -6.74 -19.82
C LEU A 9 4.53 -5.84 -18.62
N LEU A 10 5.21 -6.40 -17.62
CA LEU A 10 5.76 -5.67 -16.47
C LEU A 10 6.77 -4.61 -16.92
N LEU A 11 7.74 -4.98 -17.77
CA LEU A 11 8.73 -4.06 -18.33
C LEU A 11 8.10 -2.98 -19.23
N ARG A 12 7.04 -3.32 -19.97
CA ARG A 12 6.30 -2.40 -20.86
C ARG A 12 5.43 -1.42 -20.07
N ASN A 13 4.73 -1.88 -19.03
CA ASN A 13 3.98 -0.99 -18.14
C ASN A 13 4.94 -0.06 -17.37
N ARG A 14 6.08 -0.57 -16.91
CA ARG A 14 7.18 0.22 -16.33
C ARG A 14 7.71 1.27 -17.32
N SER A 15 7.99 0.88 -18.57
CA SER A 15 8.49 1.81 -19.61
C SER A 15 7.49 2.92 -19.95
N ARG A 16 6.18 2.61 -19.92
CA ARG A 16 5.12 3.61 -20.10
C ARG A 16 5.02 4.55 -18.91
N LYS A 17 5.16 4.03 -17.69
CA LYS A 17 5.06 4.81 -16.44
C LYS A 17 6.26 5.73 -16.22
N MET A 18 7.48 5.25 -16.47
CA MET A 18 8.70 6.08 -16.45
C MET A 18 8.68 7.20 -17.50
N ARG A 19 8.10 6.96 -18.69
CA ARG A 19 7.93 7.99 -19.72
C ARG A 19 6.88 9.03 -19.34
N SER A 20 5.88 8.68 -18.53
CA SER A 20 4.89 9.64 -18.04
C SER A 20 5.33 10.45 -16.81
N SER A 21 6.33 9.99 -16.05
CA SER A 21 6.86 10.68 -14.87
C SER A 21 8.04 11.62 -15.19
N CYS A 22 8.66 11.49 -16.37
CA CYS A 22 9.65 12.46 -16.84
C CYS A 22 8.94 13.66 -17.49
N SER A 23 8.66 14.69 -16.70
CA SER A 23 8.40 16.03 -17.23
C SER A 23 9.76 16.69 -17.56
N PRO A 24 9.91 17.40 -18.69
CA PRO A 24 11.18 18.03 -19.05
C PRO A 24 11.35 19.33 -18.27
N SER A 25 11.80 19.25 -17.02
CA SER A 25 12.23 20.43 -16.28
C SER A 25 13.23 20.07 -15.18
N ASN A 26 14.41 20.68 -15.27
CA ASN A 26 15.50 20.77 -14.30
C ASN A 26 16.37 19.51 -14.10
N ALA A 27 17.19 19.23 -15.11
CA ALA A 27 18.52 18.69 -14.89
C ALA A 27 19.41 19.83 -14.37
N ASN A 28 19.53 19.98 -13.06
CA ASN A 28 20.58 20.70 -12.33
C ASN A 28 20.16 20.68 -10.85
N ASP A 29 20.46 19.61 -10.13
CA ASP A 29 20.63 19.67 -8.66
C ASP A 29 21.26 18.35 -8.18
N CYS A 30 22.59 18.32 -8.25
CA CYS A 30 23.43 17.43 -7.47
C CYS A 30 24.62 18.24 -6.99
N PRO A 31 24.86 18.34 -5.67
CA PRO A 31 26.16 18.76 -5.18
C PRO A 31 26.84 17.65 -4.37
N ILE A 32 27.95 17.17 -4.91
CA ILE A 32 29.04 16.52 -4.18
C ILE A 32 29.95 17.61 -3.59
N ALA A 33 30.22 17.50 -2.29
CA ALA A 33 31.39 17.90 -1.48
C ALA A 33 32.16 19.21 -1.76
N LYS A 34 32.34 20.01 -0.70
CA LYS A 34 33.60 20.72 -0.35
C LYS A 34 33.77 20.83 1.17
N THR A 35 35.04 20.82 1.58
CA THR A 35 35.63 20.72 2.92
C THR A 35 36.01 22.07 3.55
N ASP A 36 36.25 22.01 4.87
CA ASP A 36 37.10 22.82 5.78
C ASP A 36 36.88 24.34 5.94
N GLU A 37 36.60 24.80 7.18
CA GLU A 37 37.58 25.50 8.05
C GLU A 37 36.95 25.97 9.38
N ASP A 38 37.81 26.02 10.40
CA ASP A 38 37.55 26.25 11.83
C ASP A 38 37.20 27.69 12.22
N ALA A 39 36.38 27.85 13.27
CA ALA A 39 36.44 29.03 14.15
C ALA A 39 35.88 28.71 15.56
N GLN A 40 36.78 28.68 16.55
CA GLN A 40 36.47 28.70 17.99
C GLN A 40 36.17 30.14 18.45
N LEU A 41 35.16 30.35 19.32
CA LEU A 41 35.32 31.08 20.60
C LEU A 41 34.08 30.92 21.53
N SER A 42 34.35 30.92 22.84
CA SER A 42 33.55 30.49 23.99
C SER A 42 32.75 31.65 24.67
N PRO A 43 32.11 31.54 25.88
CA PRO A 43 30.67 31.72 26.06
C PRO A 43 30.26 32.76 27.14
N ALA A 44 28.94 32.81 27.45
CA ALA A 44 28.25 33.24 28.69
C ALA A 44 27.40 34.53 28.62
N PRO A 45 26.40 34.75 29.53
CA PRO A 45 25.83 33.86 30.55
C PRO A 45 24.29 33.70 30.51
N LEU A 46 23.85 32.58 31.08
CA LEU A 46 22.48 32.28 31.54
C LEU A 46 21.99 33.31 32.57
N ARG A 47 20.77 33.84 32.39
CA ARG A 47 20.00 34.49 33.46
C ARG A 47 18.91 33.54 33.96
N LEU A 48 19.10 33.07 35.20
CA LEU A 48 18.04 32.53 36.04
C LEU A 48 17.05 33.66 36.39
N VAL A 49 15.78 33.47 36.05
CA VAL A 49 14.69 34.23 36.66
C VAL A 49 13.81 33.24 37.43
N SER A 50 13.69 33.52 38.72
CA SER A 50 13.08 32.73 39.78
C SER A 50 11.62 32.35 39.48
N ALA A 51 11.28 31.11 39.80
CA ALA A 51 9.95 30.53 39.76
C ALA A 51 9.15 30.91 41.01
N GLU A 52 8.58 32.12 41.08
CA GLU A 52 7.75 32.48 42.24
C GLU A 52 6.87 33.74 42.05
N THR A 53 6.05 33.87 40.98
CA THR A 53 5.05 34.97 40.97
C THR A 53 3.80 34.83 40.08
N ARG A 54 3.31 33.64 39.71
CA ARG A 54 2.00 33.55 39.02
C ARG A 54 1.09 32.42 39.50
N PHE A 55 1.11 32.14 40.80
CA PHE A 55 -0.01 31.50 41.50
C PHE A 55 -0.89 32.58 42.11
N ARG A 56 -1.90 33.05 41.38
CA ARG A 56 -3.17 33.65 41.86
C ARG A 56 -3.81 34.45 40.74
N GLU A 57 -4.48 33.75 39.84
CA GLU A 57 -5.64 34.27 39.12
C GLU A 57 -6.37 33.10 38.46
N ALA A 58 -7.05 32.34 39.31
CA ALA A 58 -8.05 31.36 38.90
C ALA A 58 -9.27 31.58 39.79
N HIS A 59 -10.24 32.39 39.33
CA HIS A 59 -11.64 31.97 39.34
C HIS A 59 -12.55 32.96 38.60
N ALA A 60 -13.49 32.36 37.85
CA ALA A 60 -14.74 32.90 37.33
C ALA A 60 -14.70 33.67 36.00
N ILE A 61 -14.93 32.95 34.89
CA ILE A 61 -16.13 33.04 34.02
C ILE A 61 -15.94 32.03 32.87
N GLN A 62 -16.78 31.00 32.79
CA GLN A 62 -17.04 30.18 31.59
C GLN A 62 -18.46 29.58 31.75
N PRO A 63 -19.24 29.30 30.67
CA PRO A 63 -18.73 28.64 29.47
C PRO A 63 -19.24 29.21 28.14
N ALA A 64 -18.33 29.44 27.21
CA ALA A 64 -18.57 29.35 25.78
C ALA A 64 -17.32 28.75 25.12
N LEU A 65 -17.02 27.49 25.43
CA LEU A 65 -15.96 26.74 24.78
C LEU A 65 -16.52 26.16 23.47
N MET A 66 -16.39 26.94 22.40
CA MET A 66 -16.47 26.44 21.04
C MET A 66 -15.29 25.50 20.83
N THR A 67 -15.60 24.23 20.61
CA THR A 67 -14.64 23.14 20.42
C THR A 67 -13.79 23.38 19.17
N THR A 68 -12.61 23.96 19.33
CA THR A 68 -11.51 23.73 18.38
C THR A 68 -10.88 22.41 18.78
N SER A 69 -11.14 21.36 17.99
CA SER A 69 -10.44 20.09 18.09
C SER A 69 -8.96 20.32 17.81
N GLU A 70 -8.15 20.51 18.84
CA GLU A 70 -6.72 20.27 18.75
C GLU A 70 -6.57 18.76 18.51
N SER A 71 -6.27 18.40 17.27
CA SER A 71 -5.92 17.03 16.90
C SER A 71 -4.69 16.62 17.70
N ASP A 72 -4.84 15.62 18.56
CA ASP A 72 -3.75 14.91 19.21
C ASP A 72 -2.70 14.56 18.14
N PRO A 73 -1.45 15.07 18.24
CA PRO A 73 -0.40 14.85 17.24
C PRO A 73 0.02 13.39 17.10
N PHE A 74 -0.55 12.47 17.90
CA PHE A 74 -0.36 11.02 17.78
C PHE A 74 -1.63 10.24 17.37
N SER A 75 -2.72 10.92 17.01
CA SER A 75 -3.91 10.23 16.49
C SER A 75 -3.64 9.66 15.08
N LEU A 76 -3.50 8.33 14.99
CA LEU A 76 -3.35 7.63 13.72
C LEU A 76 -4.62 7.80 12.88
N ASP A 77 -4.51 8.50 11.76
CA ASP A 77 -5.62 8.61 10.81
C ASP A 77 -5.85 7.27 10.10
N MET A 78 -6.92 6.59 10.52
CA MET A 78 -7.34 5.31 9.97
C MET A 78 -8.22 5.47 8.72
N THR A 79 -8.39 6.68 8.19
CA THR A 79 -9.29 6.93 7.06
C THR A 79 -8.67 6.42 5.76
N ILE A 80 -9.47 5.72 4.94
CA ILE A 80 -9.03 5.33 3.59
C ILE A 80 -9.22 6.52 2.67
N ASP A 81 -8.14 6.95 2.02
CA ASP A 81 -8.19 7.94 0.96
C ASP A 81 -7.82 7.27 -0.37
N ALA A 82 -8.83 6.64 -0.98
CA ALA A 82 -8.67 5.94 -2.23
C ALA A 82 -8.30 6.86 -3.41
N LYS A 83 -8.61 8.17 -3.32
CA LYS A 83 -8.28 9.15 -4.37
C LYS A 83 -6.78 9.41 -4.41
N ASN A 84 -6.16 9.50 -3.24
CA ASN A 84 -4.72 9.68 -3.09
C ASN A 84 -3.96 8.35 -2.92
N HIS A 85 -4.66 7.23 -3.08
CA HIS A 85 -4.13 5.87 -2.99
C HIS A 85 -3.54 5.51 -1.62
N LEU A 86 -4.07 6.12 -0.56
CA LEU A 86 -3.64 5.86 0.80
C LEU A 86 -4.60 4.86 1.46
N PHE A 87 -4.03 3.73 1.89
CA PHE A 87 -4.80 2.64 2.52
C PHE A 87 -4.20 2.26 3.88
N PRO A 88 -4.28 3.11 4.92
CA PRO A 88 -3.71 2.84 6.25
C PRO A 88 -4.01 1.42 6.75
N PHE A 89 -2.97 0.68 7.13
CA PHE A 89 -3.07 -0.65 7.75
C PHE A 89 -3.80 -1.71 6.92
N CYS A 90 -3.76 -1.59 5.60
CA CYS A 90 -4.47 -2.48 4.70
C CYS A 90 -3.53 -3.38 3.91
N VAL A 91 -3.97 -4.62 3.73
CA VAL A 91 -3.56 -5.43 2.58
C VAL A 91 -4.40 -4.97 1.39
N VAL A 92 -3.78 -4.72 0.25
CA VAL A 92 -4.44 -4.20 -0.95
C VAL A 92 -4.33 -5.19 -2.10
N TRP A 93 -5.33 -5.20 -2.98
CA TRP A 93 -5.40 -6.14 -4.10
C TRP A 93 -5.76 -5.42 -5.39
N THR A 94 -5.15 -5.85 -6.49
CA THR A 94 -5.45 -5.37 -7.84
C THR A 94 -5.54 -6.57 -8.82
N PRO A 95 -6.53 -6.60 -9.73
CA PRO A 95 -6.65 -7.67 -10.70
C PRO A 95 -5.48 -7.62 -11.71
N LEU A 96 -4.92 -8.78 -12.00
CA LEU A 96 -3.93 -8.97 -13.06
C LEU A 96 -4.62 -8.96 -14.44
N PRO A 97 -4.19 -8.09 -15.36
CA PRO A 97 -4.71 -8.08 -16.72
C PRO A 97 -4.61 -9.47 -17.38
N LEU A 98 -5.63 -9.84 -18.15
CA LEU A 98 -5.79 -11.14 -18.81
C LEU A 98 -6.03 -12.32 -17.87
N LEU A 99 -5.19 -12.49 -16.83
CA LEU A 99 -5.28 -13.63 -15.92
C LEU A 99 -6.53 -13.54 -15.03
N SER A 100 -6.75 -12.39 -14.39
CA SER A 100 -7.94 -12.18 -13.56
C SER A 100 -9.24 -12.09 -14.37
N TRP A 101 -9.14 -11.89 -15.69
CA TRP A 101 -10.31 -11.87 -16.56
C TRP A 101 -10.89 -13.27 -16.76
N LEU A 102 -10.05 -14.31 -16.67
CA LEU A 102 -10.48 -15.71 -16.70
C LEU A 102 -10.68 -16.27 -15.29
N PHE A 103 -9.81 -15.89 -14.35
CA PHE A 103 -9.81 -16.37 -12.98
C PHE A 103 -9.89 -15.19 -12.01
N PRO A 104 -11.09 -14.68 -11.68
CA PRO A 104 -11.26 -13.44 -10.91
C PRO A 104 -10.76 -13.52 -9.46
N PHE A 105 -10.34 -14.70 -9.01
CA PHE A 105 -9.76 -14.93 -7.68
C PHE A 105 -8.24 -14.90 -7.68
N ILE A 106 -7.60 -14.75 -8.85
CA ILE A 106 -6.16 -14.55 -8.97
C ILE A 106 -5.92 -13.05 -9.12
N GLY A 107 -4.92 -12.52 -8.44
CA GLY A 107 -4.59 -11.11 -8.49
C GLY A 107 -3.28 -10.81 -7.79
N HIS A 108 -2.95 -9.53 -7.80
CA HIS A 108 -1.71 -9.00 -7.25
C HIS A 108 -1.98 -8.28 -5.94
N ILE A 109 -1.08 -8.42 -4.99
CA ILE A 109 -1.29 -7.98 -3.61
C ILE A 109 -0.14 -7.10 -3.14
N GLY A 110 -0.45 -6.17 -2.24
CA GLY A 110 0.54 -5.37 -1.52
C GLY A 110 0.09 -5.14 -0.09
N ILE A 111 0.95 -4.55 0.73
CA ILE A 111 0.63 -4.17 2.11
C ILE A 111 1.00 -2.72 2.34
N ALA A 112 0.10 -1.94 2.94
CA ALA A 112 0.28 -0.52 3.16
C ALA A 112 0.67 -0.22 4.60
N SER A 113 1.56 0.74 4.80
CA SER A 113 1.99 1.20 6.14
C SER A 113 0.85 1.87 6.93
N SER A 114 1.13 2.29 8.17
CA SER A 114 0.26 3.15 8.99
C SER A 114 -0.18 4.42 8.27
N ARG A 115 0.74 5.03 7.51
CA ARG A 115 0.47 6.21 6.66
C ARG A 115 -0.31 5.90 5.37
N GLY A 116 -0.66 4.64 5.13
CA GLY A 116 -1.35 4.19 3.93
C GLY A 116 -0.49 4.05 2.67
N ILE A 117 0.83 4.18 2.79
CA ILE A 117 1.76 4.01 1.67
C ILE A 117 1.90 2.53 1.33
N ILE A 118 1.45 2.15 0.12
CA ILE A 118 1.47 0.77 -0.35
C ILE A 118 2.91 0.32 -0.64
N ARG A 119 3.30 -0.84 -0.11
CA ARG A 119 4.50 -1.60 -0.47
C ARG A 119 4.09 -2.80 -1.31
N ASP A 120 4.64 -2.88 -2.51
CA ASP A 120 4.29 -3.88 -3.51
C ASP A 120 5.57 -4.51 -4.06
N PHE A 121 5.76 -5.81 -3.85
CA PHE A 121 6.78 -6.58 -4.56
C PHE A 121 6.40 -6.78 -6.04
N ALA A 122 6.71 -5.77 -6.85
CA ALA A 122 6.27 -5.65 -8.24
C ALA A 122 7.22 -6.32 -9.25
N GLY A 123 8.37 -6.84 -8.80
CA GLY A 123 9.33 -7.57 -9.65
C GLY A 123 10.62 -7.93 -8.91
N PRO A 124 11.55 -8.65 -9.58
CA PRO A 124 12.79 -9.10 -8.95
C PRO A 124 13.57 -7.93 -8.34
N TYR A 125 13.98 -8.10 -7.08
CA TYR A 125 14.74 -7.12 -6.31
C TYR A 125 14.07 -5.75 -6.17
N TYR A 126 12.75 -5.66 -6.38
CA TYR A 126 12.05 -4.39 -6.45
C TYR A 126 10.72 -4.44 -5.70
N VAL A 127 10.69 -3.70 -4.59
CA VAL A 127 9.47 -3.35 -3.87
C VAL A 127 9.13 -1.91 -4.19
N ALA A 128 8.04 -1.71 -4.93
CA ALA A 128 7.50 -0.41 -5.26
C ALA A 128 6.88 0.27 -4.03
N GLU A 129 6.99 1.60 -3.97
CA GLU A 129 6.37 2.43 -2.94
C GLU A 129 5.30 3.31 -3.58
N ASN A 130 4.06 3.16 -3.13
CA ASN A 130 2.89 3.89 -3.63
C ASN A 130 2.77 3.90 -5.17
N ASP A 131 3.18 2.81 -5.81
CA ASP A 131 3.11 2.64 -7.26
C ASP A 131 2.92 1.14 -7.56
N MET A 132 1.66 0.68 -7.53
CA MET A 132 1.38 -0.73 -7.78
C MET A 132 1.62 -1.12 -9.24
N GLY A 133 2.27 -2.26 -9.45
CA GLY A 133 2.74 -2.70 -10.78
C GLY A 133 1.61 -2.96 -11.79
N PHE A 134 0.41 -3.28 -11.32
CA PHE A 134 -0.74 -3.65 -12.15
C PHE A 134 -1.94 -2.69 -12.02
N GLY A 135 -1.67 -1.48 -11.53
CA GLY A 135 -2.69 -0.45 -11.30
C GLY A 135 -3.21 -0.44 -9.88
N TRP A 136 -3.98 0.60 -9.57
CA TRP A 136 -4.43 0.90 -8.21
C TRP A 136 -5.40 -0.14 -7.64
N PRO A 137 -5.45 -0.29 -6.30
CA PRO A 137 -6.27 -1.29 -5.64
C PRO A 137 -7.73 -1.30 -6.10
N SER A 138 -8.25 -2.49 -6.41
CA SER A 138 -9.68 -2.75 -6.60
C SER A 138 -10.35 -3.19 -5.30
N MET A 139 -9.58 -3.80 -4.40
CA MET A 139 -10.01 -4.26 -3.09
C MET A 139 -8.95 -3.98 -2.03
N TYR A 140 -9.39 -3.91 -0.78
CA TYR A 140 -8.53 -3.81 0.39
C TYR A 140 -9.09 -4.62 1.56
N TRP A 141 -8.20 -5.21 2.35
CA TRP A 141 -8.50 -5.86 3.61
C TRP A 141 -7.80 -5.07 4.72
N ARG A 142 -8.58 -4.37 5.54
CA ARG A 142 -8.06 -3.64 6.71
C ARG A 142 -7.72 -4.62 7.83
N LEU A 143 -6.48 -4.56 8.30
CA LEU A 143 -6.02 -5.38 9.42
C LEU A 143 -6.41 -4.74 10.76
N ASP A 144 -6.66 -5.59 11.74
CA ASP A 144 -7.05 -5.20 13.09
C ASP A 144 -5.81 -5.03 13.96
N LEU A 145 -5.53 -3.80 14.39
CA LEU A 145 -4.34 -3.47 15.16
C LEU A 145 -4.29 -4.15 16.53
N THR A 146 -5.43 -4.54 17.09
CA THR A 146 -5.47 -5.31 18.34
C THR A 146 -4.88 -6.71 18.19
N LYS A 147 -4.77 -7.20 16.93
CA LYS A 147 -4.20 -8.49 16.58
C LYS A 147 -2.74 -8.39 16.14
N VAL A 148 -2.15 -7.19 16.17
CA VAL A 148 -0.76 -6.96 15.79
C VAL A 148 0.10 -6.93 17.04
N ASN A 149 1.15 -7.76 17.09
CA ASN A 149 2.12 -7.67 18.17
C ASN A 149 2.93 -6.37 18.04
N GLY A 150 3.01 -5.60 19.13
CA GLY A 150 3.69 -4.31 19.14
C GLY A 150 2.88 -3.16 18.51
N GLY A 151 1.58 -3.35 18.26
CA GLY A 151 0.68 -2.27 17.83
C GLY A 151 1.07 -1.64 16.48
N PRO A 152 0.72 -0.35 16.26
CA PRO A 152 1.03 0.38 15.02
C PRO A 152 2.52 0.42 14.69
N GLU A 153 3.40 0.55 15.69
CA GLU A 153 4.85 0.60 15.50
C GLU A 153 5.40 -0.78 15.10
N GLY A 154 4.89 -1.84 15.71
CA GLY A 154 5.18 -3.23 15.34
C GLY A 154 4.73 -3.54 13.91
N TYR A 155 3.55 -3.02 13.53
CA TYR A 155 3.03 -3.12 12.17
C TYR A 155 3.99 -2.51 11.13
N ASP A 156 4.34 -1.24 11.30
CA ASP A 156 5.20 -0.53 10.34
C ASP A 156 6.60 -1.13 10.27
N ARG A 157 7.11 -1.60 11.40
CA ARG A 157 8.38 -2.32 11.45
C ARG A 157 8.34 -3.59 10.60
N ALA A 158 7.32 -4.43 10.80
CA ALA A 158 7.18 -5.67 10.06
C ALA A 158 6.99 -5.44 8.55
N VAL A 159 6.21 -4.43 8.15
CA VAL A 159 6.04 -4.06 6.73
C VAL A 159 7.38 -3.63 6.11
N ARG A 160 8.17 -2.85 6.84
CA ARG A 160 9.49 -2.38 6.39
C ARG A 160 10.47 -3.54 6.26
N GLU A 161 10.61 -4.35 7.30
CA GLU A 161 11.52 -5.51 7.33
C GLU A 161 11.19 -6.50 6.20
N ALA A 162 9.92 -6.82 6.00
CA ALA A 162 9.51 -7.68 4.88
C ALA A 162 9.83 -7.05 3.52
N SER A 163 9.67 -5.73 3.39
CA SER A 163 10.04 -5.01 2.16
C SER A 163 11.55 -5.01 1.93
N ASP A 164 12.36 -4.87 2.96
CA ASP A 164 13.81 -4.86 2.86
C ASP A 164 14.38 -6.25 2.54
N GLU A 165 13.78 -7.31 3.09
CA GLU A 165 14.08 -8.70 2.74
C GLU A 165 13.77 -8.96 1.26
N TYR A 166 12.56 -8.61 0.80
CA TYR A 166 12.14 -8.88 -0.59
C TYR A 166 12.87 -8.04 -1.65
N LYS A 167 13.53 -6.94 -1.27
CA LYS A 167 14.49 -6.24 -2.16
C LYS A 167 15.70 -7.10 -2.51
N GLN A 168 16.00 -8.14 -1.74
CA GLN A 168 17.09 -9.09 -2.00
C GLN A 168 16.63 -10.34 -2.77
N HIS A 169 15.34 -10.47 -3.06
CA HIS A 169 14.75 -11.70 -3.60
C HIS A 169 14.56 -11.65 -5.13
N ASN A 170 14.76 -12.81 -5.76
CA ASN A 170 14.36 -13.03 -7.15
C ASN A 170 12.86 -13.32 -7.20
N HIS A 171 12.09 -12.47 -7.88
CA HIS A 171 10.64 -12.64 -7.99
C HIS A 171 10.31 -13.86 -8.87
N ASN A 172 9.69 -14.88 -8.29
CA ASN A 172 9.16 -16.04 -9.02
C ASN A 172 7.64 -16.12 -8.88
N LEU A 173 6.94 -16.16 -10.01
CA LEU A 173 5.49 -15.98 -10.14
C LEU A 173 4.65 -16.86 -9.19
N PHE A 174 5.12 -18.07 -8.85
CA PHE A 174 4.34 -19.07 -8.11
C PHE A 174 4.86 -19.42 -6.71
N CYS A 175 6.08 -19.05 -6.33
CA CYS A 175 6.69 -19.54 -5.08
C CYS A 175 7.30 -18.44 -4.20
N ASP A 176 7.79 -17.35 -4.80
CA ASP A 176 8.36 -16.20 -4.10
C ASP A 176 7.84 -14.93 -4.76
N ASN A 177 6.60 -14.59 -4.42
CA ASN A 177 5.80 -13.58 -5.09
C ASN A 177 5.25 -12.56 -4.07
N CYS A 178 4.42 -11.65 -4.57
CA CYS A 178 3.78 -10.61 -3.76
C CYS A 178 2.96 -11.14 -2.57
N HIS A 179 2.38 -12.34 -2.65
CA HIS A 179 1.66 -12.95 -1.53
C HIS A 179 2.60 -13.47 -0.46
N SER A 180 3.76 -14.01 -0.85
CA SER A 180 4.82 -14.40 0.09
C SER A 180 5.40 -13.17 0.81
N HIS A 181 5.55 -12.03 0.12
CA HIS A 181 5.96 -10.74 0.73
C HIS A 181 4.97 -10.28 1.81
N VAL A 182 3.68 -10.29 1.51
CA VAL A 182 2.64 -9.93 2.49
C VAL A 182 2.58 -10.96 3.64
N ALA A 183 2.73 -12.26 3.34
CA ALA A 183 2.78 -13.30 4.36
C ALA A 183 3.95 -13.10 5.34
N LEU A 184 5.14 -12.73 4.83
CA LEU A 184 6.29 -12.41 5.66
C LEU A 184 5.99 -11.23 6.60
N ALA A 185 5.38 -10.15 6.09
CA ALA A 185 4.99 -9.03 6.93
C ALA A 185 4.02 -9.47 8.05
N LEU A 186 3.00 -10.26 7.71
CA LEU A 186 2.04 -10.80 8.70
C LEU A 186 2.72 -11.71 9.74
N ASN A 187 3.73 -12.48 9.32
CA ASN A 187 4.54 -13.32 10.23
C ASN A 187 5.41 -12.48 11.16
N ASN A 188 6.09 -11.47 10.64
CA ASN A 188 6.98 -10.59 11.42
C ASN A 188 6.20 -9.80 12.49
N MET A 189 4.93 -9.46 12.22
CA MET A 189 4.06 -8.79 13.20
C MET A 189 3.23 -9.76 14.06
N ALA A 190 3.45 -11.08 13.92
CA ALA A 190 2.70 -12.15 14.58
C ALA A 190 1.18 -11.96 14.51
N TYR A 191 0.66 -11.54 13.33
CA TYR A 191 -0.72 -11.11 13.19
C TYR A 191 -1.70 -12.22 13.59
N ASN A 192 -2.63 -11.88 14.48
CA ASN A 192 -3.61 -12.79 15.07
C ASN A 192 -2.96 -13.97 15.84
N GLY A 193 -1.82 -13.71 16.48
CA GLY A 193 -1.06 -14.69 17.27
C GLY A 193 -0.39 -15.78 16.43
N LYS A 194 -0.21 -15.55 15.12
CA LYS A 194 0.33 -16.54 14.17
C LYS A 194 1.57 -16.01 13.47
N THR A 195 2.52 -16.92 13.21
CA THR A 195 3.76 -16.67 12.49
C THR A 195 3.98 -17.65 11.33
N ASN A 196 2.91 -18.33 10.88
CA ASN A 196 2.93 -19.32 9.82
C ASN A 196 1.99 -18.96 8.64
N TRP A 197 1.76 -17.66 8.42
CA TRP A 197 1.15 -17.15 7.20
C TRP A 197 1.97 -17.57 5.98
N ASN A 198 1.27 -17.93 4.91
CA ASN A 198 1.85 -18.28 3.63
C ASN A 198 1.02 -17.64 2.50
N MET A 199 1.50 -17.75 1.26
CA MET A 199 0.82 -17.15 0.11
C MET A 199 -0.65 -17.58 -0.05
N VAL A 200 -0.97 -18.84 0.27
CA VAL A 200 -2.33 -19.38 0.14
C VAL A 200 -3.24 -18.83 1.22
N SER A 201 -2.77 -18.77 2.47
CA SER A 201 -3.55 -18.21 3.56
C SER A 201 -3.82 -16.71 3.33
N VAL A 202 -2.83 -15.95 2.84
CA VAL A 202 -3.02 -14.55 2.47
C VAL A 202 -4.07 -14.39 1.37
N ALA A 203 -3.98 -15.17 0.28
CA ALA A 203 -4.96 -15.13 -0.80
C ALA A 203 -6.39 -15.42 -0.31
N ILE A 204 -6.57 -16.47 0.49
CA ILE A 204 -7.88 -16.84 1.05
C ILE A 204 -8.42 -15.73 1.96
N TYR A 205 -7.59 -15.18 2.85
CA TYR A 205 -8.05 -14.11 3.75
C TYR A 205 -8.39 -12.84 2.98
N MET A 206 -7.65 -12.50 1.93
CA MET A 206 -7.97 -11.35 1.07
C MET A 206 -9.30 -11.54 0.34
N LEU A 207 -9.60 -12.75 -0.15
CA LEU A 207 -10.89 -13.04 -0.79
C LEU A 207 -12.08 -12.99 0.18
N ILE A 208 -11.89 -13.42 1.43
CA ILE A 208 -12.96 -13.46 2.43
C ILE A 208 -13.18 -12.08 3.09
N ASN A 209 -12.10 -11.37 3.41
CA ASN A 209 -12.15 -10.12 4.19
C ASN A 209 -11.99 -8.86 3.33
N GLY A 210 -11.73 -9.03 2.03
CA GLY A 210 -11.56 -7.94 1.08
C GLY A 210 -12.85 -7.14 0.89
N ARG A 211 -12.70 -5.82 0.81
CA ARG A 211 -13.76 -4.86 0.48
C ARG A 211 -13.40 -4.13 -0.80
N PHE A 212 -14.36 -3.91 -1.67
CA PHE A 212 -14.13 -3.18 -2.92
C PHE A 212 -13.86 -1.69 -2.68
N VAL A 213 -12.97 -1.13 -3.48
CA VAL A 213 -12.74 0.32 -3.59
C VAL A 213 -13.89 0.92 -4.42
N GLY A 214 -15.04 1.06 -3.77
CA GLY A 214 -16.28 1.51 -4.38
C GLY A 214 -16.76 0.63 -5.54
N VAL A 215 -17.71 1.16 -6.32
CA VAL A 215 -18.27 0.46 -7.49
C VAL A 215 -17.21 0.26 -8.58
N SER A 216 -16.29 1.22 -8.73
CA SER A 216 -15.19 1.10 -9.69
C SER A 216 -14.29 -0.10 -9.42
N GLY A 217 -14.02 -0.42 -8.14
CA GLY A 217 -13.23 -1.59 -7.77
C GLY A 217 -13.93 -2.89 -8.16
N PHE A 218 -15.24 -2.99 -7.88
CA PHE A 218 -16.05 -4.15 -8.25
C PHE A 218 -16.08 -4.36 -9.77
N LEU A 219 -16.34 -3.31 -10.54
CA LEU A 219 -16.37 -3.38 -12.00
C LEU A 219 -15.00 -3.78 -12.57
N LYS A 220 -13.90 -3.20 -12.06
CA LYS A 220 -12.55 -3.59 -12.48
C LYS A 220 -12.27 -5.08 -12.23
N GLN A 221 -12.79 -5.63 -11.14
CA GLN A 221 -12.58 -7.03 -10.78
C GLN A 221 -13.40 -8.01 -11.64
N TYR A 222 -14.69 -7.74 -11.85
CA TYR A 222 -15.62 -8.73 -12.42
C TYR A 222 -16.17 -8.41 -13.80
N LEU A 223 -16.13 -7.15 -14.27
CA LEU A 223 -16.68 -6.82 -15.58
C LEU A 223 -16.04 -7.63 -16.72
N PRO A 224 -14.70 -7.83 -16.77
CA PRO A 224 -14.09 -8.62 -17.85
C PRO A 224 -14.61 -10.06 -17.92
N VAL A 225 -14.71 -10.76 -16.78
CA VAL A 225 -15.19 -12.15 -16.75
C VAL A 225 -16.68 -12.24 -17.11
N ILE A 226 -17.49 -11.27 -16.66
CA ILE A 226 -18.90 -11.18 -17.01
C ILE A 226 -19.08 -11.01 -18.52
N VAL A 227 -18.31 -10.12 -19.15
CA VAL A 227 -18.35 -9.90 -20.61
C VAL A 227 -17.91 -11.16 -21.38
N ILE A 228 -16.83 -11.81 -20.96
CA ILE A 228 -16.36 -13.06 -21.60
C ILE A 228 -17.44 -14.14 -21.52
N ILE A 229 -18.04 -14.35 -20.36
CA ILE A 229 -19.14 -15.30 -20.18
C ILE A 229 -20.32 -14.94 -21.08
N ALA A 230 -20.73 -13.66 -21.11
CA ALA A 230 -21.84 -13.21 -21.95
C ALA A 230 -21.59 -13.45 -23.45
N VAL A 231 -20.35 -13.21 -23.93
CA VAL A 231 -19.97 -13.50 -25.32
C VAL A 231 -20.00 -15.01 -25.60
N ILE A 232 -19.44 -15.84 -24.72
CA ILE A 232 -19.47 -17.31 -24.87
C ILE A 232 -20.92 -17.80 -24.93
N LEU A 233 -21.78 -17.36 -24.01
CA LEU A 233 -23.19 -17.74 -23.99
C LEU A 233 -23.90 -17.27 -25.28
N SER A 234 -23.62 -16.05 -25.75
CA SER A 234 -24.19 -15.55 -27.01
C SER A 234 -23.75 -16.40 -28.21
N CYS A 235 -22.47 -16.74 -28.30
CA CYS A 235 -21.93 -17.60 -29.37
C CYS A 235 -22.53 -19.02 -29.32
N VAL A 236 -22.73 -19.58 -28.14
CA VAL A 236 -23.27 -20.94 -27.97
C VAL A 236 -24.77 -21.00 -28.24
N PHE A 237 -25.53 -20.00 -27.79
CA PHE A 237 -27.00 -20.07 -27.79
C PHE A 237 -27.68 -19.27 -28.92
N ILE A 238 -27.01 -18.26 -29.50
CA ILE A 238 -27.61 -17.37 -30.50
C ILE A 238 -27.12 -17.72 -31.91
N LEU A 239 -25.80 -17.89 -32.10
CA LEU A 239 -25.25 -18.14 -33.45
C LEU A 239 -25.76 -19.42 -34.14
N PRO A 240 -25.93 -20.57 -33.46
CA PRO A 240 -26.46 -21.77 -34.10
C PRO A 240 -27.93 -21.64 -34.53
N ARG A 241 -28.69 -20.74 -33.89
CA ARG A 241 -30.10 -20.50 -34.23
C ARG A 241 -30.26 -19.65 -35.48
N VAL A 242 -29.31 -18.77 -35.78
CA VAL A 242 -29.32 -17.93 -36.99
C VAL A 242 -28.88 -18.72 -38.23
N GLY A 243 -28.03 -19.74 -38.08
CA GLY A 243 -27.61 -20.60 -39.19
C GLY A 243 -28.62 -21.66 -39.65
N HIS A 244 -29.75 -21.79 -38.95
CA HIS A 244 -30.84 -22.73 -39.27
C HIS A 244 -32.15 -22.02 -39.70
N LEU A 245 -32.12 -20.70 -39.84
CA LEU A 245 -33.20 -19.86 -40.41
C LEU A 245 -32.81 -19.43 -41.83
#